data_AF-A0A3M1ZR61-F1
#
_entry.id   AF-A0A3M1ZR61-F1
#
_cell.length_a   1.000
_cell.length_b   1.000
_cell.length_c   1.000
_cell.angle_alpha   90.00
_cell.angle_beta   90.00
_cell.angle_gamma   90.00
#
_symmetry.space_group_name_H-M   'P 1'
#
loop_
_entity.id
_entity.type
_entity.pdbx_description
1 polymer ?
#
loop_
_entity_poly.entity_id
_entity_poly.type
_entity_poly.pdbx_seq_one_letter_code
_entity_poly.pdbx_strand_id
1 'polypeptide(L)' 'QEAFLTSSSRAIIPIVEIDGVTIGEGRRGAITQQLQQAYHEWVQAHLEAL' A
#
# COMPACT_ATOMS: atom_id res chain seq x y z
N GLN A 1 -7.27 9.00 8.70
CA GLN A 1 -6.30 9.49 7.69
C GLN A 1 -5.30 8.39 7.44
N GLU A 2 -4.83 8.25 6.20
CA GLU A 2 -3.91 7.18 5.79
C GLU A 2 -2.87 7.75 4.82
N ALA A 3 -1.68 7.16 4.79
CA ALA A 3 -0.63 7.46 3.82
C ALA A 3 0.05 6.16 3.37
N PHE A 4 0.52 6.12 2.13
CA PHE A 4 1.25 4.99 1.56
C PHE A 4 2.21 5.45 0.47
N LEU A 5 3.26 4.66 0.24
CA LEU A 5 4.18 4.80 -0.88
C LEU A 5 3.86 3.77 -1.95
N THR A 6 4.04 4.13 -3.21
CA THR A 6 4.00 3.18 -4.34
C THR A 6 5.38 3.00 -4.95
N SER A 7 5.75 1.77 -5.31
CA SER A 7 6.99 1.44 -6.01
C SER A 7 6.79 0.23 -6.91
N SER A 8 7.40 0.20 -8.09
CA SER A 8 7.33 -0.96 -8.98
C SER A 8 7.84 -2.25 -8.33
N SER A 9 8.85 -2.17 -7.46
CA SER A 9 9.44 -3.35 -6.80
C SER A 9 8.74 -3.75 -5.50
N ARG A 10 8.03 -2.82 -4.85
CA ARG A 10 7.45 -3.03 -3.51
C ARG A 10 5.94 -2.83 -3.45
N ALA A 11 5.30 -2.60 -4.58
CA ALA A 11 3.87 -2.34 -4.69
C ALA A 11 3.45 -1.16 -3.78
N ILE A 12 2.41 -1.36 -2.96
CA ILE A 12 1.86 -0.38 -2.03
C ILE A 12 2.38 -0.68 -0.62
N ILE A 13 3.03 0.31 -0.01
CA ILE A 13 3.63 0.21 1.34
C ILE A 13 2.93 1.19 2.28
N PRO A 14 2.32 0.74 3.40
CA PRO A 14 1.68 1.64 4.36
C PRO A 14 2.71 2.50 5.10
N ILE A 15 2.39 3.78 5.31
CA ILE A 15 3.16 4.71 6.15
C ILE A 15 2.29 5.04 7.37
N VAL A 16 2.83 4.78 8.56
CA VAL A 16 2.11 4.99 9.84
C VAL A 16 2.67 6.15 10.66
N GLU A 17 3.82 6.71 10.26
CA GLU A 17 4.47 7.83 10.93
C GLU A 17 5.33 8.61 9.91
N ILE A 18 5.33 9.95 10.01
CA ILE A 18 6.22 10.86 9.29
C ILE A 18 6.79 11.86 10.29
N ASP A 19 8.11 11.99 10.35
CA ASP A 19 8.81 12.94 11.22
C ASP A 19 8.38 12.86 12.70
N GLY A 20 8.17 11.63 13.21
CA GLY A 20 7.70 11.39 14.58
C GLY A 20 6.22 11.67 14.80
N VAL A 21 5.48 12.09 13.77
CA VAL A 21 4.04 12.31 13.83
C VAL A 21 3.31 11.06 13.34
N THR A 22 2.61 10.40 14.26
CA THR A 22 1.76 9.24 13.95
C THR A 22 0.63 9.63 13.00
N ILE A 23 0.46 8.85 11.93
CA ILE A 23 -0.62 9.01 10.96
C ILE A 23 -1.80 8.16 11.39
N GLY A 24 -2.97 8.79 11.57
CA GLY A 24 -4.18 8.10 11.97
C GLY A 24 -4.00 7.38 13.30
N GLU A 25 -4.11 6.05 13.30
CA GLU A 25 -4.01 5.22 14.51
C GLU A 25 -2.64 4.52 14.65
N GLY A 26 -1.63 4.91 13.88
CA GLY A 26 -0.29 4.27 13.94
C GLY A 26 -0.28 2.83 13.42
N ARG A 27 -1.31 2.43 12.68
CA ARG A 27 -1.46 1.13 12.06
C ARG A 27 -1.95 1.28 10.63
N ARG A 28 -1.76 0.23 9.82
CA ARG A 28 -2.32 0.17 8.47
C ARG A 28 -3.83 0.42 8.51
N GLY A 29 -4.28 1.40 7.72
CA GLY A 29 -5.69 1.72 7.56
C GLY A 29 -6.41 0.81 6.56
N ALA A 30 -7.74 0.89 6.54
CA ALA A 30 -8.59 0.00 5.77
C ALA A 30 -8.47 0.25 4.25
N ILE A 31 -8.30 1.50 3.83
CA ILE A 31 -8.19 1.85 2.41
C ILE A 31 -6.88 1.32 1.84
N THR A 32 -5.77 1.53 2.55
CA THR A 32 -4.45 1.04 2.17
C THR A 32 -4.44 -0.48 2.08
N GLN A 33 -5.11 -1.18 2.99
CA GLN A 33 -5.26 -2.63 2.92
C GLN A 33 -6.07 -3.08 1.69
N GLN A 34 -7.18 -2.42 1.38
CA GLN A 34 -7.99 -2.73 0.20
C GLN A 34 -7.22 -2.50 -1.09
N LEU A 35 -6.47 -1.40 -1.18
CA LEU A 35 -5.62 -1.10 -2.33
C LEU A 35 -4.48 -2.11 -2.48
N GLN A 36 -3.83 -2.51 -1.38
CA GLN A 36 -2.82 -3.57 -1.41
C GLN A 36 -3.40 -4.85 -2.01
N GLN A 37 -4.58 -5.28 -1.55
CA GLN A 37 -5.22 -6.49 -2.06
C GLN A 37 -5.56 -6.36 -3.55
N ALA A 38 -6.25 -5.29 -3.94
CA ALA A 38 -6.65 -5.05 -5.32
C ALA A 38 -5.45 -4.95 -6.27
N TYR A 39 -4.35 -4.31 -5.84
CA TYR A 39 -3.13 -4.23 -6.64
C TYR A 39 -2.50 -5.62 -6.88
N HIS A 40 -2.40 -6.45 -5.84
CA HIS A 40 -1.85 -7.80 -6.00
C HIS A 40 -2.71 -8.65 -6.94
N GLU A 41 -4.03 -8.62 -6.78
CA GLU A 41 -4.97 -9.30 -7.68
C GLU A 41 -4.82 -8.82 -9.12
N TRP A 42 -4.73 -7.50 -9.33
CA TRP A 42 -4.57 -6.92 -10.65
C TRP A 42 -3.26 -7.35 -11.30
N VAL A 43 -2.14 -7.27 -10.57
CA VAL A 43 -0.84 -7.71 -11.09
C VAL A 43 -0.91 -9.18 -11.49
N GLN A 44 -1.40 -10.07 -10.62
CA GLN A 44 -1.50 -11.50 -10.94
C GLN A 44 -2.34 -11.76 -12.20
N ALA A 45 -3.39 -10.99 -12.45
CA ALA A 45 -4.25 -11.14 -13.62
C ALA A 45 -3.65 -10.56 -14.92
N HIS A 46 -2.66 -9.67 -14.85
CA HIS A 46 -2.16 -8.90 -15.99
C HIS A 46 -0.64 -9.04 -16.21
N LEU A 47 0.02 -10.03 -15.60
CA LEU A 47 1.42 -10.33 -15.90
C LEU A 47 1.55 -10.84 -17.34
N GLU A 48 2.38 -10.16 -18.12
CA GLU A 48 2.79 -10.63 -19.45
C GLU A 48 3.85 -11.74 -19.31
N ALA A 49 3.75 -12.77 -20.15
CA ALA A 49 4.76 -13.81 -20.22
C ALA A 49 6.04 -13.24 -20.84
N LEU A 50 7.20 -13.62 -20.26
CA LEU A 50 8.53 -13.26 -20.76
C LEU A 50 8.90 -14.01 -22.03
#